data_AF-A0A150VKX9-F1
#
_entry.id   AF-A0A150VKX9-F1
#
_cell.length_a   1.000
_cell.length_b   1.000
_cell.length_c   1.000
_cell.angle_alpha   90.00
_cell.angle_beta   90.00
_cell.angle_gamma   90.00
#
_symmetry.space_group_name_H-M   'P 1'
#
loop_
_entity.id
_entity.type
_entity.pdbx_description
1 polymer ?
#
loop_
_entity_poly.entity_id
_entity_poly.type
_entity_poly.pdbx_seq_one_letter_code
_entity_poly.pdbx_strand_id
1 'polypeptide(L)'
;MQITAQSDTDMEILSEQIGRRLAALGADVTIDLYTDDELTGEPAVSLQVMREAASAQNSGGGDQWMGVVVNLGSGADLQHFARLAHRVIGSEAFLDDKLVFSTIENELQVWVDLPADVVEEIRTATLAAGATSLSYVP
;
A
#
# COMPACT_ATOMS: atom_id res chain seq x y z
N MET A 1 0.54 15.60 1.00
CA MET A 1 0.73 15.38 2.44
C MET A 1 1.60 14.15 2.65
N GLN A 2 2.62 14.28 3.49
CA GLN A 2 3.46 13.17 3.96
C GLN A 2 2.87 12.60 5.26
N ILE A 3 2.80 11.29 5.36
CA ILE A 3 2.36 10.60 6.58
C ILE A 3 3.45 9.61 6.98
N THR A 4 3.90 9.67 8.24
CA THR A 4 4.94 8.78 8.76
C THR A 4 4.45 7.99 9.96
N ALA A 5 4.99 6.80 10.19
CA ALA A 5 4.76 5.98 11.39
C ALA A 5 6.09 5.67 12.09
N GLN A 6 6.05 5.26 13.36
CA GLN A 6 7.24 4.79 14.10
C GLN A 6 7.32 3.26 14.18
N SER A 7 6.30 2.55 13.69
CA SER A 7 6.30 1.10 13.64
C SER A 7 5.66 0.58 12.35
N ASP A 8 6.12 -0.59 11.96
CA ASP A 8 5.53 -1.40 10.91
C ASP A 8 4.04 -1.66 11.14
N THR A 9 3.66 -2.04 12.35
CA THR A 9 2.26 -2.29 12.71
C THR A 9 1.38 -1.09 12.42
N ASP A 10 1.81 0.11 12.82
CA ASP A 10 1.04 1.33 12.57
C ASP A 10 0.99 1.68 11.08
N MET A 11 2.05 1.38 10.33
CA MET A 11 2.08 1.58 8.88
C MET A 11 1.19 0.57 8.14
N GLU A 12 1.09 -0.67 8.63
CA GLU A 12 0.15 -1.65 8.09
C GLU A 12 -1.30 -1.22 8.32
N ILE A 13 -1.63 -0.74 9.53
CA ILE A 13 -2.96 -0.22 9.85
C ILE A 13 -3.27 1.00 8.98
N LEU A 14 -2.31 1.93 8.81
CA LEU A 14 -2.46 3.09 7.92
C LEU A 14 -2.71 2.66 6.48
N SER A 15 -1.88 1.77 5.95
CA SER A 15 -1.98 1.26 4.58
C SER A 15 -3.31 0.55 4.36
N GLU A 16 -3.82 -0.20 5.32
CA GLU A 16 -5.16 -0.79 5.22
C GLU A 16 -6.25 0.29 5.09
N GLN A 17 -6.22 1.35 5.89
CA GLN A 17 -7.22 2.42 5.82
C GLN A 17 -7.10 3.25 4.54
N ILE A 18 -5.87 3.53 4.08
CA ILE A 18 -5.62 4.15 2.78
C ILE A 18 -6.19 3.26 1.68
N GLY A 19 -5.88 1.97 1.68
CA GLY A 19 -6.36 1.02 0.68
C GLY A 19 -7.89 0.94 0.63
N ARG A 20 -8.56 0.92 1.78
CA ARG A 20 -10.04 0.99 1.85
C ARG A 20 -10.58 2.25 1.20
N ARG A 21 -9.92 3.39 1.42
CA ARG A 21 -10.37 4.66 0.84
C ARG A 21 -10.11 4.73 -0.66
N LEU A 22 -8.95 4.26 -1.11
CA LEU A 22 -8.60 4.17 -2.53
C LEU A 22 -9.58 3.26 -3.28
N ALA A 23 -9.94 2.10 -2.70
CA ALA A 23 -10.98 1.22 -3.25
C ALA A 23 -12.33 1.93 -3.41
N ALA A 24 -12.75 2.67 -2.38
CA ALA A 24 -14.02 3.41 -2.40
C ALA A 24 -14.04 4.55 -3.43
N LEU A 25 -12.88 5.12 -3.73
CA LEU A 25 -12.71 6.14 -4.76
C LEU A 25 -12.53 5.56 -6.17
N GLY A 26 -12.35 4.24 -6.30
CA GLY A 26 -12.11 3.58 -7.58
C GLY A 26 -10.70 3.83 -8.13
N ALA A 27 -9.70 3.98 -7.26
CA ALA A 27 -8.32 4.17 -7.68
C ALA A 27 -7.72 2.87 -8.25
N ASP A 28 -6.93 3.02 -9.32
CA ASP A 28 -6.09 1.94 -9.83
C ASP A 28 -4.82 1.88 -9.00
N VAL A 29 -4.49 0.69 -8.46
CA VAL A 29 -3.36 0.52 -7.55
C VAL A 29 -2.39 -0.52 -8.10
N THR A 30 -1.11 -0.15 -8.09
CA THR A 30 -0.01 -1.02 -8.50
C THR A 30 1.00 -1.19 -7.37
N ILE A 31 1.66 -2.34 -7.39
CA ILE A 31 2.74 -2.66 -6.47
C ILE A 31 3.88 -3.35 -7.23
N ASP A 32 5.10 -2.92 -6.97
CA ASP A 32 6.32 -3.58 -7.43
C ASP A 32 6.73 -4.59 -6.39
N LEU A 33 6.63 -5.89 -6.66
CA LEU A 33 6.85 -6.96 -5.69
C LEU A 33 8.35 -7.26 -5.50
N TYR A 34 9.14 -6.23 -5.24
CA TYR A 34 10.57 -6.30 -4.94
C TYR A 34 10.83 -5.66 -3.58
N THR A 35 11.82 -6.18 -2.85
CA THR A 35 12.21 -5.69 -1.52
C THR A 35 13.74 -5.64 -1.48
N ASP A 36 14.31 -4.64 -0.79
CA ASP A 36 15.76 -4.60 -0.59
C ASP A 36 16.20 -5.59 0.49
N ASP A 37 15.40 -5.68 1.55
CA ASP A 37 15.64 -6.55 2.69
C ASP A 37 14.80 -7.84 2.61
N GLU A 38 15.30 -8.89 3.26
CA GLU A 38 14.56 -10.14 3.43
C GLU A 38 13.38 -9.93 4.40
N LEU A 39 12.16 -10.15 3.91
CA LEU A 39 10.97 -10.15 4.76
C LEU A 39 10.83 -11.46 5.54
N THR A 40 10.25 -11.37 6.74
CA THR A 40 9.91 -12.54 7.56
C THR A 40 8.44 -12.50 7.97
N GLY A 41 7.88 -13.66 8.37
CA GLY A 41 6.50 -13.75 8.88
C GLY A 41 5.42 -13.47 7.82
N GLU A 42 4.31 -12.88 8.26
CA GLU A 42 3.13 -12.59 7.42
C GLU A 42 3.40 -11.70 6.19
N PRO A 43 4.29 -10.68 6.25
CA PRO A 43 4.72 -9.95 5.06
C PRO A 43 5.40 -10.85 4.02
N ALA A 44 6.31 -11.75 4.44
CA ALA A 44 6.99 -12.66 3.52
C ALA A 44 6.01 -13.61 2.82
N VAL A 45 5.04 -14.15 3.55
CA VAL A 45 3.97 -14.98 3.00
C VAL A 45 3.13 -14.19 2.00
N SER A 46 2.77 -12.94 2.33
CA SER A 46 2.00 -12.08 1.42
C SER A 46 2.76 -11.79 0.13
N LEU A 47 4.06 -11.50 0.22
CA LEU A 47 4.91 -11.26 -0.94
C LEU A 47 4.98 -12.51 -1.84
N GLN A 48 5.17 -13.69 -1.25
CA GLN A 48 5.19 -14.95 -1.99
C GLN A 48 3.87 -15.20 -2.71
N VAL A 49 2.73 -15.07 -2.02
CA VAL A 49 1.40 -15.30 -2.60
C VAL A 49 1.14 -14.36 -3.78
N MET A 50 1.45 -13.06 -3.62
CA MET A 50 1.28 -12.10 -4.72
C MET A 50 2.23 -12.38 -5.89
N ARG A 51 3.49 -12.76 -5.64
CA ARG A 51 4.44 -13.13 -6.70
C ARG A 51 3.99 -14.37 -7.46
N GLU A 52 3.50 -15.40 -6.77
CA GLU A 52 2.96 -16.61 -7.39
C GLU A 52 1.77 -16.29 -8.29
N ALA A 53 0.83 -15.47 -7.79
CA ALA A 53 -0.33 -15.01 -8.56
C ALA A 53 0.08 -14.20 -9.80
N ALA A 54 1.00 -13.24 -9.63
CA ALA A 54 1.49 -12.40 -10.72
C ALA A 54 2.22 -13.24 -11.79
N SER A 55 3.06 -14.19 -11.37
CA SER A 55 3.78 -15.10 -12.28
C SER A 55 2.83 -16.01 -13.06
N ALA A 56 1.71 -16.43 -12.45
CA ALA A 56 0.71 -17.26 -13.13
C ALA A 56 -0.10 -16.48 -14.19
N GLN A 57 -0.27 -15.16 -13.99
CA GLN A 57 -0.99 -14.29 -14.92
C GLN A 57 -0.11 -13.79 -16.07
N ASN A 58 1.20 -13.65 -15.83
CA ASN A 58 2.11 -13.08 -16.81
C ASN A 58 2.67 -14.14 -17.77
N SER A 59 2.10 -14.21 -18.97
CA SER A 59 2.53 -15.12 -20.05
C SER A 59 3.31 -14.40 -21.16
N GLY A 60 3.59 -13.10 -21.00
CA GLY A 60 4.37 -12.27 -21.93
C GLY A 60 5.69 -11.81 -21.29
N GLY A 61 6.74 -11.64 -22.11
CA GLY A 61 8.13 -11.44 -21.66
C GLY A 61 8.49 -10.10 -20.99
N GLY A 62 7.58 -9.49 -20.24
CA GLY A 62 7.86 -8.36 -19.34
C GLY A 62 8.33 -8.81 -17.95
N ASP A 63 8.72 -7.85 -17.10
CA ASP A 63 8.96 -8.14 -15.69
C ASP A 63 7.63 -8.48 -15.00
N GLN A 64 7.49 -9.73 -14.56
CA GLN A 64 6.24 -10.24 -14.01
C GLN A 64 5.89 -9.73 -12.61
N TRP A 65 6.83 -9.06 -11.93
CA TRP A 65 6.65 -8.59 -10.56
C TRP A 65 6.64 -7.07 -10.46
N MET A 66 6.75 -6.35 -11.58
CA MET A 66 6.70 -4.89 -11.64
C MET A 66 5.31 -4.44 -12.09
N GLY A 67 4.76 -3.41 -11.42
CA GLY A 67 3.47 -2.82 -11.73
C GLY A 67 2.29 -3.77 -11.54
N VAL A 68 2.37 -4.69 -10.56
CA VAL A 68 1.32 -5.68 -10.32
C VAL A 68 0.06 -4.98 -9.83
N VAL A 69 -1.05 -5.15 -10.54
CA VAL A 69 -2.34 -4.55 -10.18
C VAL A 69 -2.88 -5.20 -8.92
N VAL A 70 -3.33 -4.38 -7.98
CA VAL A 70 -3.91 -4.81 -6.70
C VAL A 70 -5.39 -4.47 -6.67
N ASN A 71 -6.26 -5.48 -6.53
CA ASN A 71 -7.69 -5.24 -6.42
C ASN A 71 -8.07 -4.93 -4.96
N LEU A 72 -8.01 -3.67 -4.56
CA LEU A 72 -8.32 -3.26 -3.18
C LEU A 72 -9.78 -3.51 -2.74
N GLY A 73 -10.69 -3.85 -3.67
CA GLY A 73 -12.03 -4.34 -3.35
C GLY A 73 -12.06 -5.80 -2.85
N SER A 74 -11.00 -6.56 -3.12
CA SER A 74 -10.77 -7.90 -2.55
C SER A 74 -10.19 -7.76 -1.14
N GLY A 75 -10.83 -8.39 -0.16
CA GLY A 75 -10.34 -8.38 1.22
C GLY A 75 -8.95 -9.00 1.38
N ALA A 76 -8.59 -9.97 0.52
CA ALA A 76 -7.28 -10.60 0.54
C ALA A 76 -6.19 -9.67 -0.01
N ASP A 77 -6.42 -9.09 -1.19
CA ASP A 77 -5.50 -8.14 -1.83
C ASP A 77 -5.29 -6.91 -0.96
N LEU A 78 -6.36 -6.41 -0.31
CA LEU A 78 -6.25 -5.31 0.65
C LEU A 78 -5.32 -5.66 1.82
N GLN A 79 -5.39 -6.89 2.34
CA GLN A 79 -4.48 -7.32 3.41
C GLN A 79 -3.04 -7.46 2.91
N HIS A 80 -2.83 -7.96 1.70
CA HIS A 80 -1.49 -8.02 1.11
C HIS A 80 -0.92 -6.63 0.86
N PHE A 81 -1.73 -5.71 0.31
CA PHE A 81 -1.38 -4.30 0.17
C PHE A 81 -0.98 -3.69 1.51
N ALA A 82 -1.80 -3.84 2.54
CA ALA A 82 -1.52 -3.29 3.86
C ALA A 82 -0.17 -3.76 4.42
N ARG A 83 0.20 -5.02 4.18
CA ARG A 83 1.47 -5.60 4.64
C ARG A 83 2.67 -5.22 3.78
N LEU A 84 2.47 -4.91 2.50
CA LEU A 84 3.57 -4.82 1.54
C LEU A 84 3.84 -3.40 1.03
N ALA A 85 2.83 -2.52 0.96
CA ALA A 85 2.95 -1.24 0.26
C ALA A 85 4.16 -0.41 0.69
N HIS A 86 4.49 -0.39 1.99
CA HIS A 86 5.62 0.36 2.56
C HIS A 86 6.93 -0.43 2.67
N ARG A 87 6.95 -1.70 2.23
CA ARG A 87 8.11 -2.62 2.33
C ARG A 87 8.67 -3.03 0.99
N VAL A 88 8.06 -2.54 -0.08
CA VAL A 88 8.49 -2.83 -1.43
C VAL A 88 9.12 -1.60 -2.06
N ILE A 89 9.79 -1.80 -3.19
CA ILE A 89 10.47 -0.73 -3.93
C ILE A 89 9.52 0.33 -4.49
N GLY A 90 8.23 -0.01 -4.66
CA GLY A 90 7.23 0.91 -5.16
C GLY A 90 5.80 0.42 -4.95
N SER A 91 4.93 1.31 -4.50
CA SER A 91 3.48 1.13 -4.56
C SER A 91 2.82 2.46 -4.82
N GLU A 92 1.95 2.50 -5.83
CA GLU A 92 1.36 3.72 -6.35
C GLU A 92 -0.15 3.53 -6.54
N ALA A 93 -0.91 4.62 -6.38
CA ALA A 93 -2.32 4.64 -6.75
C ALA A 93 -2.66 5.85 -7.61
N PHE A 94 -3.52 5.63 -8.59
CA PHE A 94 -3.94 6.61 -9.57
C PHE A 94 -5.46 6.81 -9.54
N LEU A 95 -5.89 8.07 -9.60
CA LEU A 95 -7.29 8.48 -9.81
C LEU A 95 -7.33 9.40 -11.03
N ASP A 96 -8.06 9.02 -12.07
CA ASP A 96 -8.16 9.77 -13.33
C ASP A 96 -6.78 10.21 -13.87
N ASP A 97 -5.85 9.24 -14.00
CA ASP A 97 -4.44 9.43 -14.42
C ASP A 97 -3.57 10.30 -13.49
N LYS A 98 -4.09 10.73 -12.34
CA LYS A 98 -3.33 11.48 -11.32
C LYS A 98 -2.81 10.53 -10.24
N LEU A 99 -1.50 10.58 -9.96
CA LEU A 99 -0.91 9.91 -8.80
C LEU A 99 -1.44 10.55 -7.50
N VAL A 100 -2.09 9.75 -6.65
CA VAL A 100 -2.71 10.19 -5.39
C VAL A 100 -2.15 9.50 -4.15
N PHE A 101 -1.42 8.41 -4.34
CA PHE A 101 -0.69 7.71 -3.28
C PHE A 101 0.62 7.18 -3.85
N SER A 102 1.69 7.30 -3.08
CA SER A 102 2.97 6.67 -3.36
C SER A 102 3.66 6.30 -2.06
N THR A 103 4.32 5.16 -2.02
CA THR A 103 5.30 4.85 -0.99
C THR A 103 6.69 5.31 -1.41
N ILE A 104 7.57 5.47 -0.43
CA ILE A 104 9.02 5.47 -0.65
C ILE A 104 9.52 4.10 -0.22
N GLU A 105 10.42 3.54 -1.02
CA GLU A 105 11.05 2.24 -0.81
C GLU A 105 11.54 2.05 0.64
N ASN A 106 11.00 1.03 1.32
CA ASN A 106 11.41 0.58 2.66
C ASN A 106 11.35 1.65 3.76
N GLU A 107 10.49 2.66 3.61
CA GLU A 107 10.29 3.69 4.62
C GLU A 107 8.97 3.50 5.38
N LEU A 108 8.96 3.85 6.67
CA LEU A 108 7.72 4.07 7.43
C LEU A 108 7.10 5.43 7.07
N GLN A 109 6.98 5.70 5.77
CA GLN A 109 6.47 6.93 5.20
C GLN A 109 5.70 6.67 3.91
N VAL A 110 4.61 7.43 3.74
CA VAL A 110 3.82 7.47 2.50
C VAL A 110 3.49 8.91 2.12
N TRP A 111 3.25 9.12 0.83
CA TRP A 111 2.75 10.37 0.28
C TRP A 111 1.31 10.18 -0.19
N VAL A 112 0.45 11.12 0.20
CA VAL A 112 -0.96 11.15 -0.17
C VAL A 112 -1.30 12.53 -0.73
N ASP A 113 -1.85 12.56 -1.95
CA ASP A 113 -2.37 13.75 -2.62
C ASP A 113 -3.89 13.64 -2.83
N LEU A 114 -4.58 13.54 -1.69
CA LEU A 114 -6.05 13.50 -1.60
C LEU A 114 -6.56 14.78 -0.91
N PRO A 115 -7.85 15.14 -1.12
CA PRO A 115 -8.49 16.24 -0.40
C PRO A 115 -8.34 16.12 1.12
N ALA A 116 -8.20 17.25 1.81
CA ALA A 116 -7.86 17.29 3.24
C ALA A 116 -8.90 16.60 4.14
N ASP A 117 -10.19 16.68 3.78
CA ASP A 117 -11.29 15.97 4.43
C ASP A 117 -11.13 14.44 4.31
N VAL A 118 -10.73 13.95 3.13
CA VAL A 118 -10.45 12.53 2.91
C VAL A 118 -9.26 12.06 3.75
N VAL A 119 -8.21 12.88 3.85
CA VAL A 119 -7.03 12.53 4.67
C VAL A 119 -7.38 12.51 6.15
N GLU A 120 -8.23 13.42 6.63
CA GLU A 120 -8.69 13.42 8.03
C GLU A 120 -9.61 12.22 8.33
N GLU A 121 -10.43 11.79 7.37
CA GLU A 121 -11.20 10.53 7.49
C GLU A 121 -10.28 9.32 7.63
N ILE A 122 -9.24 9.21 6.78
CA ILE A 122 -8.23 8.14 6.87
C ILE A 122 -7.59 8.19 8.26
N ARG A 123 -7.09 9.36 8.69
CA ARG A 123 -6.48 9.53 10.01
C ARG A 123 -7.38 9.07 11.14
N THR A 124 -8.63 9.49 11.14
CA THR A 124 -9.60 9.12 12.17
C THR A 124 -9.80 7.61 12.20
N ALA A 125 -9.95 6.98 11.04
CA ALA A 125 -10.09 5.52 10.93
C ALA A 125 -8.83 4.78 11.39
N THR A 126 -7.64 5.27 11.05
CA THR A 126 -6.37 4.64 11.43
C THR A 126 -6.14 4.68 12.93
N LEU A 127 -6.44 5.82 13.57
CA LEU A 127 -6.38 5.94 15.04
C LEU A 127 -7.43 5.06 15.73
N ALA A 128 -8.64 4.98 15.18
CA ALA A 128 -9.69 4.11 15.70
C ALA A 128 -9.35 2.62 15.57
N ALA A 129 -8.56 2.24 14.55
CA ALA A 129 -8.04 0.89 14.36
C ALA A 129 -6.84 0.57 15.27
N GLY A 130 -6.35 1.54 16.03
CA GLY A 130 -5.35 1.33 17.08
C GLY A 130 -3.93 1.77 16.76
N ALA A 131 -3.69 2.46 15.63
CA ALA A 131 -2.39 3.07 15.38
C ALA A 131 -2.10 4.20 16.38
N THR A 132 -0.85 4.35 16.81
CA THR A 132 -0.50 5.26 17.92
C THR A 132 0.62 6.25 17.61
N SER A 133 1.39 6.03 16.53
CA SER A 133 2.64 6.74 16.26
C SER A 133 2.64 7.55 14.96
N LEU A 134 1.46 7.84 14.41
CA LEU A 134 1.33 8.55 13.14
C LEU A 134 1.64 10.04 13.27
N SER A 135 2.38 10.57 12.31
CA SER A 135 2.64 12.00 12.12
C SER A 135 2.23 12.41 10.71
N TYR A 136 1.64 13.61 10.60
CA TYR A 136 1.11 14.17 9.36
C TYR A 136 1.82 15.49 9.08
N VAL A 137 2.54 15.56 7.96
CA VAL A 137 3.30 16.74 7.52
C VAL A 137 2.69 17.26 6.22
N PRO A 138 2.19 18.51 6.18
CA PRO A 138 1.56 19.10 5.00
C PRO A 138 2.41 19.04 3.73
#